data_AF-A0A1R1SFK5-F1
#
_entry.id   AF-A0A1R1SFK5-F1
#
_cell.length_a   1.000
_cell.length_b   1.000
_cell.length_c   1.000
_cell.angle_alpha   90.00
_cell.angle_beta   90.00
_cell.angle_gamma   90.00
#
_symmetry.space_group_name_H-M   'P 1'
#
loop_
_entity.id
_entity.type
_entity.pdbx_description
1 polymer ?
#
loop_
_entity_poly.entity_id
_entity_poly.type
_entity_poly.pdbx_seq_one_letter_code
_entity_poly.pdbx_strand_id
1 'polypeptide(L)'
;MASSVLYDAVAHDQYCITAVRGLSETEGLSRLGVVEQGPYPLYTLREALQGHGFGALAVRVCRSEGWLFLLDVDPQGITFQAPVLRRLSADTEAVSAWHLLDGTTRIAHARDGDVLATFDAWLFEPAGGTDPARLNRALEESGFFLEENEESDEWNIPEMALLAIEREFGLVLPPGLANEPLPTVSVPKTAV
;
A
#
# COMPACT_ATOMS: atom_id res chain seq x y z
N MET A 1 3.29 -19.51 12.76
CA MET A 1 3.49 -18.06 12.61
C MET A 1 2.16 -17.40 12.36
N ALA A 2 1.99 -16.13 12.71
CA ALA A 2 0.78 -15.39 12.34
C ALA A 2 0.89 -14.95 10.88
N SER A 3 -0.18 -15.12 10.10
CA SER A 3 -0.23 -14.71 8.69
C SER A 3 -0.90 -13.35 8.54
N SER A 4 -0.56 -12.65 7.46
CA SER A 4 -1.12 -11.33 7.12
C SER A 4 -2.37 -11.46 6.25
N VAL A 5 -3.49 -10.89 6.70
CA VAL A 5 -4.73 -10.82 5.90
C VAL A 5 -4.54 -9.89 4.70
N LEU A 6 -3.74 -8.83 4.85
CA LEU A 6 -3.37 -7.97 3.74
C LEU A 6 -2.57 -8.71 2.67
N TYR A 7 -1.70 -9.64 3.06
CA TYR A 7 -0.90 -10.42 2.11
C TYR A 7 -1.79 -11.34 1.27
N ASP A 8 -2.78 -11.98 1.90
CA ASP A 8 -3.80 -12.78 1.21
C ASP A 8 -4.69 -11.95 0.25
N ALA A 9 -4.72 -10.62 0.42
CA ALA A 9 -5.54 -9.70 -0.37
C ALA A 9 -4.82 -9.10 -1.59
N VAL A 10 -3.51 -9.35 -1.75
CA VAL A 10 -2.70 -8.80 -2.84
C VAL A 10 -2.05 -9.91 -3.67
N ALA A 11 -1.50 -9.56 -4.83
CA ALA A 11 -0.67 -10.49 -5.59
C ALA A 11 0.68 -10.63 -4.89
N HIS A 12 1.02 -11.84 -4.45
CA HIS A 12 2.17 -12.10 -3.57
C HIS A 12 3.52 -11.72 -4.19
N ASP A 13 3.62 -11.79 -5.52
CA ASP A 13 4.82 -11.50 -6.30
C ASP A 13 5.04 -10.01 -6.51
N GLN A 14 3.99 -9.18 -6.54
CA GLN A 14 4.13 -7.73 -6.68
C GLN A 14 2.84 -7.03 -6.26
N TYR A 15 2.99 -5.94 -5.51
CA TYR A 15 1.85 -5.15 -5.06
C TYR A 15 2.27 -3.72 -4.73
N CYS A 16 1.29 -2.83 -4.82
CA CYS A 16 1.33 -1.55 -4.13
C CYS A 16 -0.05 -1.35 -3.49
N ILE A 17 -0.08 -1.34 -2.17
CA ILE A 17 -1.28 -1.11 -1.39
C ILE A 17 -1.07 0.13 -0.54
N THR A 18 -1.98 1.09 -0.66
CA THR A 18 -1.98 2.30 0.14
C THR A 18 -3.31 2.43 0.86
N ALA A 19 -3.28 2.45 2.19
CA ALA A 19 -4.43 2.69 3.04
C ALA A 19 -4.43 4.14 3.51
N VAL A 20 -5.55 4.84 3.36
CA VAL A 20 -5.74 6.22 3.81
C VAL A 20 -6.92 6.33 4.75
N ARG A 21 -6.72 6.89 5.93
CA ARG A 21 -7.72 6.91 7.00
C ARG A 21 -8.83 7.90 6.68
N GLY A 22 -10.08 7.49 6.91
CA GLY A 22 -11.25 8.38 6.92
C GLY A 22 -11.70 8.93 5.57
N LEU A 23 -10.94 8.73 4.49
CA LEU A 23 -11.31 9.27 3.18
C LEU A 23 -12.48 8.51 2.52
N SER A 24 -13.28 9.27 1.79
CA SER A 24 -14.20 8.72 0.79
C SER A 24 -13.45 8.37 -0.50
N GLU A 25 -14.04 7.52 -1.34
CA GLU A 25 -13.47 7.18 -2.65
C GLU A 25 -13.29 8.44 -3.51
N THR A 26 -14.30 9.29 -3.60
CA THR A 26 -14.24 10.54 -4.38
C THR A 26 -13.14 11.47 -3.89
N GLU A 27 -12.97 11.62 -2.58
CA GLU A 27 -11.92 12.47 -2.03
C GLU A 27 -10.52 11.90 -2.26
N GLY A 28 -10.33 10.59 -2.05
CA GLY A 28 -9.07 9.93 -2.34
C GLY A 28 -8.68 10.05 -3.82
N LEU A 29 -9.62 9.83 -4.73
CA LEU A 29 -9.41 9.98 -6.17
C LEU A 29 -9.12 11.44 -6.57
N SER A 30 -9.79 12.41 -5.95
CA SER A 30 -9.51 13.83 -6.16
C SER A 30 -8.07 14.19 -5.73
N ARG A 31 -7.59 13.64 -4.60
CA ARG A 31 -6.19 13.83 -4.14
C ARG A 31 -5.16 13.13 -5.04
N LEU A 32 -5.56 12.11 -5.80
CA LEU A 32 -4.80 11.51 -6.90
C LEU A 32 -4.87 12.32 -8.21
N GLY A 33 -5.59 13.44 -8.24
CA GLY A 33 -5.73 14.28 -9.43
C GLY A 33 -6.75 13.76 -10.45
N VAL A 34 -7.56 12.76 -10.10
CA VAL A 34 -8.65 12.28 -10.96
C VAL A 34 -9.75 13.34 -11.00
N VAL A 35 -9.95 13.91 -12.19
CA VAL A 35 -10.91 15.02 -12.41
C VAL A 35 -12.31 14.54 -12.82
N GLU A 36 -12.41 13.32 -13.37
CA GLU A 36 -13.69 12.74 -13.75
C GLU A 36 -14.45 12.31 -12.49
N GLN A 37 -15.75 12.60 -12.44
CA GLN A 37 -16.64 12.06 -11.43
C GLN A 37 -17.44 10.93 -12.05
N GLY A 38 -17.56 9.82 -11.32
CA GLY A 38 -18.03 8.53 -11.83
C GLY A 38 -19.45 8.51 -12.45
N PRO A 39 -19.95 7.30 -12.78
CA PRO A 39 -19.47 5.99 -12.32
C PRO A 39 -18.18 5.54 -13.02
N TYR A 40 -17.24 4.99 -12.24
CA TYR A 40 -16.02 4.39 -12.77
C TYR A 40 -16.27 2.92 -13.15
N PRO A 41 -15.55 2.38 -14.14
CA PRO A 41 -15.66 0.98 -14.48
C PRO A 41 -15.25 0.10 -13.29
N LEU A 42 -16.00 -0.99 -13.09
CA LEU A 42 -15.70 -1.99 -12.07
C LEU A 42 -14.91 -3.12 -12.72
N TYR A 43 -13.69 -3.34 -12.24
CA TYR A 43 -12.82 -4.41 -12.74
C TYR A 43 -12.27 -5.24 -11.60
N THR A 44 -12.23 -6.56 -11.82
CA THR A 44 -11.29 -7.42 -11.11
C THR A 44 -9.85 -7.01 -11.46
N LEU A 45 -8.85 -7.39 -10.65
CA LEU A 45 -7.45 -7.09 -10.97
C LEU A 45 -7.06 -7.60 -12.37
N ARG A 46 -7.50 -8.80 -12.72
CA ARG A 46 -7.24 -9.42 -14.02
C ARG A 46 -7.82 -8.61 -15.17
N GLU A 47 -9.07 -8.16 -15.06
CA GLU A 47 -9.72 -7.33 -16.09
C GLU A 47 -9.04 -5.96 -16.20
N ALA A 48 -8.65 -5.36 -15.08
CA ALA A 48 -7.95 -4.07 -15.07
C ALA A 48 -6.58 -4.17 -15.78
N LEU A 49 -5.79 -5.22 -15.50
CA LEU A 49 -4.53 -5.49 -16.19
C LEU A 49 -4.72 -5.70 -17.69
N GLN A 50 -5.76 -6.43 -18.10
CA GLN A 50 -6.06 -6.66 -19.51
C GLN A 50 -6.53 -5.39 -20.23
N GLY A 51 -7.34 -4.55 -19.56
CA GLY A 51 -7.93 -3.35 -20.15
C GLY A 51 -6.98 -2.16 -20.23
N HIS A 52 -6.16 -1.94 -19.20
CA HIS A 52 -5.23 -0.81 -19.16
C HIS A 52 -3.83 -1.16 -19.69
N GLY A 53 -3.46 -2.44 -19.70
CA GLY A 53 -2.15 -2.92 -20.14
C GLY A 53 -1.04 -2.72 -19.10
N PHE A 54 0.14 -3.28 -19.40
CA PHE A 54 1.36 -3.03 -18.61
C PHE A 54 1.80 -1.57 -18.77
N GLY A 55 2.34 -0.96 -17.71
CA GLY A 55 2.64 0.47 -17.71
C GLY A 55 1.47 1.36 -17.31
N ALA A 56 0.31 0.77 -17.00
CA ALA A 56 -0.87 1.51 -16.65
C ALA A 56 -0.70 2.22 -15.31
N LEU A 57 -0.84 3.54 -15.34
CA LEU A 57 -1.03 4.31 -14.12
C LEU A 57 -2.50 4.21 -13.73
N ALA A 58 -2.89 3.13 -13.06
CA ALA A 58 -4.27 2.90 -12.65
C ALA A 58 -4.35 2.31 -11.25
N VAL A 59 -5.42 2.66 -10.53
CA VAL A 59 -5.68 2.16 -9.18
C VAL A 59 -7.09 1.59 -9.10
N ARG A 60 -7.22 0.47 -8.38
CA ARG A 60 -8.48 -0.07 -7.88
C ARG A 60 -8.73 0.45 -6.49
N VAL A 61 -9.97 0.80 -6.18
CA VAL A 61 -10.32 1.48 -4.93
C VAL A 61 -11.41 0.73 -4.18
N CYS A 62 -11.25 0.58 -2.87
CA CYS A 62 -12.31 0.06 -2.00
C CYS A 62 -12.18 0.64 -0.59
N ARG A 63 -13.19 0.39 0.26
CA ARG A 63 -13.19 0.83 1.66
C ARG A 63 -13.36 -0.36 2.60
N SER A 64 -12.65 -0.34 3.72
CA SER A 64 -12.81 -1.33 4.79
C SER A 64 -12.35 -0.74 6.12
N GLU A 65 -13.12 -0.97 7.19
CA GLU A 65 -12.82 -0.56 8.57
C GLU A 65 -12.31 0.89 8.74
N GLY A 66 -12.95 1.85 8.07
CA GLY A 66 -12.59 3.27 8.17
C GLY A 66 -11.39 3.70 7.34
N TRP A 67 -10.83 2.80 6.53
CA TRP A 67 -9.75 3.07 5.59
C TRP A 67 -10.25 3.02 4.15
N LEU A 68 -9.69 3.90 3.32
CA LEU A 68 -9.71 3.81 1.86
C LEU A 68 -8.48 3.06 1.41
N PHE A 69 -8.64 1.96 0.69
CA PHE A 69 -7.55 1.20 0.08
C PHE A 69 -7.43 1.56 -1.39
N LEU A 70 -6.21 1.90 -1.80
CA LEU A 70 -5.78 2.10 -3.17
C LEU A 70 -4.84 0.94 -3.52
N LEU A 71 -5.22 0.17 -4.53
CA LEU A 71 -4.46 -0.98 -5.03
C LEU A 71 -3.98 -0.64 -6.44
N ASP A 72 -2.68 -0.49 -6.63
CA ASP A 72 -2.15 -0.25 -7.98
C ASP A 72 -2.49 -1.45 -8.88
N VAL A 73 -2.98 -1.19 -10.10
CA VAL A 73 -3.31 -2.25 -11.08
C VAL A 73 -2.04 -2.90 -11.61
N ASP A 74 -1.08 -2.08 -12.02
CA ASP A 74 0.30 -2.47 -12.32
C ASP A 74 1.17 -1.82 -11.24
N PRO A 75 1.68 -2.57 -10.26
CA PRO A 75 2.26 -2.04 -9.02
C PRO A 75 3.64 -1.37 -9.21
N GLN A 76 3.63 -0.24 -9.91
CA GLN A 76 4.79 0.63 -10.14
C GLN A 76 5.09 1.56 -8.95
N GLY A 77 4.34 1.41 -7.84
CA GLY A 77 4.55 2.21 -6.65
C GLY A 77 4.00 3.63 -6.79
N ILE A 78 2.94 3.82 -7.57
CA ILE A 78 2.35 5.15 -7.85
C ILE A 78 1.85 5.75 -6.56
N THR A 79 1.07 4.97 -5.81
CA THR A 79 0.50 5.41 -4.53
C THR A 79 1.53 5.46 -3.40
N PHE A 80 2.70 4.84 -3.59
CA PHE A 80 3.85 4.88 -2.68
C PHE A 80 4.69 6.15 -2.79
N GLN A 81 4.62 6.89 -3.91
CA GLN A 81 5.50 8.05 -4.11
C GLN A 81 5.23 9.16 -3.10
N ALA A 82 6.30 9.78 -2.58
CA ALA A 82 6.18 10.80 -1.55
C ALA A 82 5.22 11.96 -1.90
N PRO A 83 5.24 12.56 -3.12
CA PRO A 83 4.27 13.59 -3.48
C PRO A 83 2.80 13.12 -3.39
N VAL A 84 2.55 11.86 -3.74
CA VAL A 84 1.22 11.23 -3.68
C VAL A 84 0.81 11.00 -2.23
N LEU A 85 1.69 10.41 -1.41
CA LEU A 85 1.44 10.19 0.02
C LEU A 85 1.17 11.48 0.78
N ARG A 86 1.91 12.57 0.47
CA ARG A 86 1.64 13.89 1.08
C ARG A 86 0.22 14.38 0.77
N ARG A 87 -0.24 14.26 -0.48
CA ARG A 87 -1.61 14.68 -0.83
C ARG A 87 -2.66 13.76 -0.22
N LEU A 88 -2.43 12.45 -0.22
CA LEU A 88 -3.35 11.47 0.36
C LEU A 88 -3.48 11.65 1.88
N SER A 89 -2.38 11.91 2.58
CA SER A 89 -2.35 12.09 4.03
C SER A 89 -2.67 13.51 4.52
N ALA A 90 -2.97 14.47 3.64
CA ALA A 90 -3.32 15.83 4.09
C ALA A 90 -4.52 15.80 5.07
N ASP A 91 -4.34 16.34 6.27
CA ASP A 91 -5.32 16.32 7.37
C ASP A 91 -5.80 14.90 7.79
N THR A 92 -5.00 13.87 7.51
CA THR A 92 -5.30 12.47 7.88
C THR A 92 -4.02 11.62 7.96
N GLU A 93 -4.14 10.30 7.95
CA GLU A 93 -3.06 9.34 7.97
C GLU A 93 -3.08 8.43 6.73
N ALA A 94 -1.91 8.15 6.16
CA ALA A 94 -1.72 7.17 5.10
C ALA A 94 -0.56 6.23 5.42
N VAL A 95 -0.71 4.95 5.08
CA VAL A 95 0.37 3.96 5.12
C VAL A 95 0.37 3.19 3.81
N SER A 96 1.55 2.98 3.25
CA SER A 96 1.73 2.33 1.95
C SER A 96 2.79 1.26 2.04
N ALA A 97 2.53 0.12 1.41
CA ALA A 97 3.50 -0.94 1.21
C ALA A 97 3.62 -1.24 -0.29
N TRP A 98 4.85 -1.37 -0.75
CA TRP A 98 5.19 -1.66 -2.12
C TRP A 98 6.21 -2.79 -2.19
N HIS A 99 5.94 -3.76 -3.05
CA HIS A 99 6.82 -4.89 -3.33
C HIS A 99 6.80 -5.19 -4.83
N LEU A 100 7.96 -5.54 -5.38
CA LEU A 100 8.11 -5.82 -6.81
C LEU A 100 8.99 -7.03 -7.06
N LEU A 101 8.38 -8.16 -7.44
CA LEU A 101 9.01 -9.42 -7.83
C LEU A 101 10.07 -9.85 -6.81
N ASP A 102 11.21 -10.35 -7.28
CA ASP A 102 12.37 -10.68 -6.43
C ASP A 102 13.12 -9.41 -5.93
N GLY A 103 12.51 -8.24 -6.06
CA GLY A 103 13.03 -6.96 -5.62
C GLY A 103 12.74 -6.67 -4.14
N THR A 104 12.88 -5.40 -3.77
CA THR A 104 12.73 -4.98 -2.37
C THR A 104 11.27 -4.79 -1.96
N THR A 105 11.02 -4.92 -0.66
CA THR A 105 9.78 -4.47 -0.02
C THR A 105 10.02 -3.15 0.67
N ARG A 106 9.14 -2.18 0.45
CA ARG A 106 9.19 -0.86 1.07
C ARG A 106 7.90 -0.53 1.78
N ILE A 107 8.02 0.24 2.85
CA ILE A 107 6.87 0.77 3.60
C ILE A 107 7.06 2.27 3.78
N ALA A 108 5.98 3.03 3.69
CA ALA A 108 5.97 4.45 4.01
C ALA A 108 4.78 4.77 4.91
N HIS A 109 5.02 5.60 5.93
CA HIS A 109 3.99 6.15 6.81
C HIS A 109 3.97 7.67 6.66
N ALA A 110 2.80 8.23 6.40
CA ALA A 110 2.57 9.65 6.25
C ALA A 110 1.38 10.12 7.07
N ARG A 111 1.43 11.35 7.57
CA ARG A 111 0.35 11.98 8.33
C ARG A 111 0.39 13.49 8.13
N ASP A 112 -0.79 14.10 8.02
CA ASP A 112 -0.99 15.55 7.91
C ASP A 112 -0.16 16.17 6.77
N GLY A 113 0.05 15.42 5.69
CA GLY A 113 0.80 15.84 4.53
C GLY A 113 2.31 15.68 4.62
N ASP A 114 2.84 15.09 5.70
CA ASP A 114 4.25 14.79 5.89
C ASP A 114 4.51 13.29 5.85
N VAL A 115 5.58 12.88 5.13
CA VAL A 115 6.06 11.49 5.16
C VAL A 115 6.98 11.35 6.38
N LEU A 116 6.48 10.67 7.40
CA LEU A 116 7.12 10.56 8.72
C LEU A 116 8.20 9.48 8.74
N ALA A 117 7.97 8.39 8.04
CA ALA A 117 8.84 7.22 8.04
C ALA A 117 8.86 6.52 6.69
N THR A 118 10.03 6.00 6.30
CA THR A 118 10.20 5.11 5.16
C THR A 118 11.14 3.97 5.51
N PHE A 119 10.76 2.75 5.16
CA PHE A 119 11.54 1.53 5.31
C PHE A 119 11.81 0.93 3.93
N ASP A 120 13.02 0.39 3.74
CA ASP A 120 13.41 -0.38 2.57
C ASP A 120 14.15 -1.63 3.07
N ALA A 121 13.55 -2.80 2.85
CA ALA A 121 14.08 -4.06 3.34
C ALA A 121 15.48 -4.39 2.78
N TRP A 122 15.82 -3.84 1.62
CA TRP A 122 17.14 -4.01 1.01
C TRP A 122 18.27 -3.32 1.78
N LEU A 123 17.96 -2.30 2.57
CA LEU A 123 18.97 -1.56 3.34
C LEU A 123 19.38 -2.30 4.61
N PHE A 124 18.60 -3.29 5.06
CA PHE A 124 18.82 -3.99 6.34
C PHE A 124 18.96 -3.01 7.54
N GLU A 125 18.30 -1.86 7.45
CA GLU A 125 18.31 -0.80 8.44
C GLU A 125 16.88 -0.52 8.93
N PRO A 126 16.71 -0.04 10.18
CA PRO A 126 15.44 0.50 10.64
C PRO A 126 14.91 1.60 9.71
N ALA A 127 13.60 1.83 9.74
CA ALA A 127 12.98 2.93 9.03
C ALA A 127 13.61 4.27 9.42
N GLY A 128 13.89 5.09 8.40
CA GLY A 128 14.35 6.47 8.56
C GLY A 128 13.20 7.46 8.38
N GLY A 129 13.43 8.73 8.73
CA GLY A 129 12.44 9.81 8.57
C GLY A 129 12.44 10.79 9.73
N THR A 130 11.43 11.65 9.78
CA THR A 130 11.28 12.67 10.84
C THR A 130 10.64 12.11 12.11
N ASP A 131 9.83 11.06 12.00
CA ASP A 131 9.23 10.34 13.14
C ASP A 131 9.04 8.84 12.82
N PRO A 132 10.15 8.05 12.79
CA PRO A 132 10.10 6.64 12.40
C PRO A 132 9.72 5.68 13.53
N ALA A 133 9.60 6.17 14.77
CA ALA A 133 9.51 5.32 15.96
C ALA A 133 8.33 4.33 15.89
N ARG A 134 7.18 4.80 15.39
CA ARG A 134 5.98 3.96 15.25
C ARG A 134 6.16 2.83 14.24
N LEU A 135 6.76 3.12 13.08
CA LEU A 135 7.01 2.12 12.04
C LEU A 135 8.11 1.13 12.47
N ASN A 136 9.16 1.61 13.15
CA ASN A 136 10.21 0.75 13.68
C ASN A 136 9.67 -0.25 14.69
N ARG A 137 8.85 0.19 15.65
CA ARG A 137 8.19 -0.71 16.60
C ARG A 137 7.38 -1.79 15.88
N ALA A 138 6.60 -1.41 14.87
CA ALA A 138 5.77 -2.36 14.11
C ALA A 138 6.62 -3.42 13.38
N LEU A 139 7.75 -3.02 12.80
CA LEU A 139 8.70 -3.91 12.14
C LEU A 139 9.36 -4.87 13.15
N GLU A 140 9.85 -4.34 14.28
CA GLU A 140 10.47 -5.13 15.36
C GLU A 140 9.49 -6.17 15.94
N GLU A 141 8.25 -5.77 16.23
CA GLU A 141 7.20 -6.68 16.74
C GLU A 141 6.80 -7.77 15.73
N SER A 142 7.03 -7.53 14.44
CA SER A 142 6.87 -8.52 13.38
C SER A 142 8.12 -9.36 13.15
N GLY A 143 9.22 -9.12 13.87
CA GLY A 143 10.43 -9.94 13.80
C GLY A 143 11.49 -9.49 12.80
N PHE A 144 11.38 -8.27 12.26
CA PHE A 144 12.50 -7.66 11.54
C PHE A 144 13.67 -7.40 12.49
N PHE A 145 14.89 -7.39 11.93
CA PHE A 145 16.15 -7.12 12.65
C PHE A 145 16.52 -8.19 13.70
N LEU A 146 15.94 -9.39 13.60
CA LEU A 146 16.32 -10.56 14.39
C LEU A 146 17.22 -11.47 13.54
N GLU A 147 18.44 -11.71 14.00
CA GLU A 147 19.44 -12.53 13.30
C GLU A 147 18.89 -13.92 12.91
N GLU A 148 18.07 -14.54 13.77
CA GLU A 148 17.48 -15.87 13.56
C GLU A 148 16.52 -15.94 12.36
N ASN A 149 15.90 -14.82 11.98
CA ASN A 149 14.94 -14.77 10.87
C ASN A 149 15.62 -14.52 9.53
N GLU A 150 16.75 -13.81 9.51
CA GLU A 150 17.49 -13.50 8.27
C GLU A 150 18.03 -14.76 7.58
N GLU A 151 18.29 -15.82 8.34
CA GLU A 151 18.80 -17.10 7.84
C GLU A 151 17.72 -18.15 7.59
N SER A 152 16.44 -17.81 7.79
CA SER A 152 15.33 -18.76 7.68
C SER A 152 14.69 -18.77 6.29
N ASP A 153 14.62 -19.93 5.65
CA ASP A 153 13.89 -20.14 4.39
C ASP A 153 12.36 -19.92 4.54
N GLU A 154 11.85 -19.87 5.78
CA GLU A 154 10.44 -19.61 6.06
C GLU A 154 10.14 -18.11 6.23
N TRP A 155 11.17 -17.24 6.21
CA TRP A 155 11.01 -15.81 6.41
C TRP A 155 10.58 -15.10 5.13
N ASN A 156 9.31 -14.70 5.09
CA ASN A 156 8.71 -13.99 3.96
C ASN A 156 8.63 -12.48 4.23
N ILE A 157 9.67 -11.73 3.84
CA ILE A 157 9.74 -10.26 4.05
C ILE A 157 8.47 -9.52 3.59
N PRO A 158 7.94 -9.74 2.37
CA PRO A 158 6.69 -9.12 1.93
C PRO A 158 5.49 -9.38 2.85
N GLU A 159 5.31 -10.62 3.30
CA GLU A 159 4.20 -10.97 4.20
C GLU A 159 4.36 -10.29 5.56
N MET A 160 5.57 -10.31 6.12
CA MET A 160 5.87 -9.74 7.43
C MET A 160 5.80 -8.21 7.44
N ALA A 161 6.16 -7.56 6.33
CA ALA A 161 5.98 -6.13 6.13
C ALA A 161 4.50 -5.73 6.17
N LEU A 162 3.65 -6.49 5.48
CA LEU A 162 2.20 -6.27 5.52
C LEU A 162 1.62 -6.58 6.90
N LEU A 163 2.09 -7.63 7.58
CA LEU A 163 1.67 -7.97 8.95
C LEU A 163 2.00 -6.84 9.93
N ALA A 164 3.17 -6.21 9.79
CA ALA A 164 3.59 -5.08 10.62
C ALA A 164 2.61 -3.91 10.50
N ILE A 165 2.28 -3.47 9.29
CA ILE A 165 1.35 -2.36 9.09
C ILE A 165 -0.10 -2.75 9.41
N GLU A 166 -0.48 -4.01 9.19
CA GLU A 166 -1.80 -4.52 9.54
C GLU A 166 -2.07 -4.34 11.04
N ARG A 167 -1.13 -4.79 11.88
CA ARG A 167 -1.26 -4.74 13.34
C ARG A 167 -1.14 -3.33 13.90
N GLU A 168 -0.14 -2.57 13.46
CA GLU A 168 0.15 -1.24 14.01
C GLU A 168 -0.91 -0.20 13.63
N PHE A 169 -1.52 -0.33 12.44
CA PHE A 169 -2.50 0.62 11.93
C PHE A 169 -3.94 0.09 11.98
N GLY A 170 -4.14 -1.17 12.38
CA GLY A 170 -5.46 -1.81 12.42
C GLY A 170 -6.07 -1.92 11.03
N LEU A 171 -5.25 -2.21 10.01
CA LEU A 171 -5.73 -2.34 8.64
C LEU A 171 -6.44 -3.69 8.50
N VAL A 172 -7.59 -3.69 7.87
CA VAL A 172 -8.30 -4.93 7.54
C VAL A 172 -8.82 -4.79 6.13
N LEU A 173 -8.29 -5.60 5.21
CA LEU A 173 -8.81 -5.72 3.85
C LEU A 173 -9.09 -7.19 3.58
N PRO A 174 -10.36 -7.63 3.63
CA PRO A 174 -10.69 -9.02 3.34
C PRO A 174 -10.28 -9.40 1.91
N PRO A 175 -9.63 -10.56 1.69
CA PRO A 175 -9.25 -11.01 0.35
C PRO A 175 -10.44 -11.09 -0.63
N GLY A 176 -11.63 -11.46 -0.14
CA GLY A 176 -12.85 -11.47 -0.94
C GLY A 176 -13.15 -10.09 -1.53
N LEU A 177 -13.05 -9.03 -0.71
CA LEU A 177 -13.31 -7.66 -1.14
C LEU A 177 -12.25 -7.16 -2.15
N ALA A 178 -10.97 -7.46 -1.91
CA ALA A 178 -9.89 -7.05 -2.81
C ALA A 178 -9.97 -7.72 -4.19
N ASN A 179 -10.54 -8.92 -4.27
CA ASN A 179 -10.66 -9.71 -5.50
C ASN A 179 -11.96 -9.46 -6.30
N GLU A 180 -12.93 -8.76 -5.72
CA GLU A 180 -14.18 -8.39 -6.39
C GLU A 180 -13.97 -7.31 -7.48
N PRO A 181 -14.93 -7.11 -8.39
CA PRO A 181 -14.91 -5.95 -9.29
C PRO A 181 -14.96 -4.63 -8.50
N LEU A 182 -13.87 -3.84 -8.59
CA LEU A 182 -13.72 -2.59 -7.87
C LEU A 182 -13.67 -1.38 -8.83
N PRO A 183 -14.12 -0.19 -8.40
CA PRO A 183 -13.88 1.06 -9.12
C PRO A 183 -12.41 1.18 -9.52
N THR A 184 -12.16 1.26 -10.83
CA THR A 184 -10.82 1.35 -11.40
C THR A 184 -10.68 2.64 -12.18
N VAL A 185 -9.61 3.39 -11.90
CA VAL A 185 -9.38 4.68 -12.56
C VAL A 185 -7.93 4.84 -12.98
N SER A 186 -7.73 5.52 -14.10
CA SER A 186 -6.40 5.96 -14.53
C SER A 186 -5.97 7.19 -13.70
N VAL A 187 -4.77 7.12 -13.15
CA VAL A 187 -4.10 8.23 -12.45
C VAL A 187 -3.35 9.08 -13.48
N PRO A 188 -3.57 10.41 -13.53
CA PRO A 188 -2.86 11.28 -14.46
C PRO A 188 -1.35 11.26 -14.20
N LYS A 189 -0.54 11.23 -15.26
CA LYS A 189 0.93 11.33 -15.17
C LYS A 189 1.41 12.57 -14.41
N THR A 190 0.67 13.66 -14.47
CA THR A 190 1.00 14.91 -13.77
C THR A 190 0.77 14.85 -12.27
N ALA A 191 0.07 13.83 -11.78
CA ALA A 191 -0.16 13.62 -10.35
C ALA A 191 0.98 12.84 -9.68
N VAL A 192 1.79 12.11 -10.46
CA VAL A 192 2.86 11.26 -9.94
C VAL A 192 4.18 12.02 -9.90
#